data_AF-A0A395R3A1-F1
#
_entry.id   AF-A0A395R3A1-F1
#
_cell.length_a   1.000
_cell.length_b   1.000
_cell.length_c   1.000
_cell.angle_alpha   90.00
_cell.angle_beta   90.00
_cell.angle_gamma   90.00
#
_symmetry.space_group_name_H-M   'P 1'
#
loop_
_entity.id
_entity.type
_entity.pdbx_description
1 polymer ?
#
loop_
_entity_poly.entity_id
_entity_poly.type
_entity_poly.pdbx_seq_one_letter_code
_entity_poly.pdbx_strand_id
1 'polypeptide(L)'
;MEMPEKNMVNAGIVFMFTAWLQGQMSDLVIFKNNPDLLADFIDNPRRVPNAFHRVRVTYWEKQFGPVKSEFKEAFADILTDEEKIDIEELYHLRNMIAHAHVSVGRDYMLYRPFGGERREQKLIDDLQLKPIDDQSDPMILKIELWREDRFKNASDLIQRIEQITLKKVAESVGVPHRRIR
;
A
#
# COMPACT_ATOMS: atom_id res chain seq x y z
N MET A 1 8.99 -14.98 -21.39
CA MET A 1 9.41 -14.29 -20.16
C MET A 1 9.86 -15.35 -19.18
N GLU A 2 11.12 -15.29 -18.77
CA GLU A 2 11.69 -16.22 -17.77
C GLU A 2 11.13 -15.93 -16.37
N MET A 3 11.30 -16.86 -15.41
CA MET A 3 10.74 -16.68 -14.06
C MET A 3 11.27 -15.45 -13.32
N PRO A 4 12.59 -15.13 -13.34
CA PRO A 4 13.10 -13.90 -12.70
C PRO A 4 12.48 -12.64 -13.30
N GLU A 5 12.37 -12.59 -14.63
CA GLU A 5 11.79 -11.47 -15.37
C GLU A 5 10.29 -11.32 -15.04
N LYS A 6 9.53 -12.42 -15.03
CA LYS A 6 8.12 -12.44 -14.61
C LYS A 6 7.95 -11.92 -13.18
N ASN A 7 8.85 -12.34 -12.28
CA ASN A 7 8.82 -11.91 -10.89
C ASN A 7 9.02 -10.39 -10.75
N MET A 8 10.01 -9.84 -11.46
CA MET A 8 10.28 -8.40 -11.48
C MET A 8 9.13 -7.59 -12.08
N VAL A 9 8.59 -8.05 -13.22
CA VAL A 9 7.44 -7.38 -13.87
C VAL A 9 6.23 -7.36 -12.93
N ASN A 10 5.88 -8.51 -12.34
CA ASN A 10 4.76 -8.60 -11.43
C ASN A 10 4.96 -7.75 -10.16
N ALA A 11 6.18 -7.73 -9.61
CA ALA A 11 6.53 -6.85 -8.49
C ALA A 11 6.39 -5.37 -8.84
N GLY A 12 6.86 -4.97 -10.02
CA GLY A 12 6.71 -3.61 -10.52
C GLY A 12 5.24 -3.21 -10.68
N ILE A 13 4.42 -4.08 -11.26
CA ILE A 13 2.98 -3.87 -11.40
C ILE A 13 2.32 -3.65 -10.02
N VAL A 14 2.54 -4.55 -9.08
CA VAL A 14 2.00 -4.44 -7.71
C VAL A 14 2.46 -3.15 -7.06
N PHE A 15 3.75 -2.82 -7.13
CA PHE A 15 4.31 -1.62 -6.54
C PHE A 15 3.68 -0.34 -7.10
N MET A 16 3.52 -0.25 -8.43
CA MET A 16 2.88 0.90 -9.09
C MET A 16 1.42 1.07 -8.65
N PHE A 17 0.67 -0.02 -8.51
CA PHE A 17 -0.69 0.05 -7.97
C PHE A 17 -0.70 0.53 -6.51
N THR A 18 0.25 0.12 -5.68
CA THR A 18 0.32 0.64 -4.29
C THR A 18 0.58 2.15 -4.26
N ALA A 19 1.42 2.68 -5.16
CA ALA A 19 1.67 4.11 -5.28
C ALA A 19 0.42 4.87 -5.77
N TRP A 20 -0.32 4.28 -6.72
CA TRP A 20 -1.58 4.81 -7.20
C TRP A 20 -2.63 4.90 -6.08
N LEU A 21 -2.79 3.83 -5.28
CA LEU A 21 -3.70 3.83 -4.12
C LEU A 21 -3.28 4.85 -3.05
N GLN A 22 -1.98 5.04 -2.81
CA GLN A 22 -1.53 6.13 -1.91
C GLN A 22 -2.01 7.51 -2.40
N GLY A 23 -1.94 7.75 -3.72
CA GLY A 23 -2.43 8.99 -4.32
C GLY A 23 -3.91 9.21 -4.05
N GLN A 24 -4.73 8.17 -4.22
CA GLN A 24 -6.16 8.22 -3.94
C GLN A 24 -6.45 8.45 -2.46
N MET A 25 -5.75 7.75 -1.56
CA MET A 25 -5.87 7.97 -0.11
C MET A 25 -5.54 9.42 0.26
N SER A 26 -4.47 9.98 -0.32
CA SER A 26 -4.08 11.37 -0.09
C SER A 26 -5.18 12.34 -0.56
N ASP A 27 -5.69 12.14 -1.78
CA ASP A 27 -6.74 12.98 -2.36
C ASP A 27 -8.01 12.94 -1.49
N LEU A 28 -8.40 11.76 -1.00
CA LEU A 28 -9.55 11.60 -0.09
C LEU A 28 -9.37 12.32 1.24
N VAL A 29 -8.19 12.21 1.87
CA VAL A 29 -7.87 12.95 3.11
C VAL A 29 -7.92 14.45 2.87
N ILE A 30 -7.39 14.93 1.73
CA ILE A 30 -7.44 16.35 1.37
C ILE A 30 -8.89 16.83 1.27
N PHE A 31 -9.75 16.10 0.55
CA PHE A 31 -11.16 16.49 0.40
C PHE A 31 -11.94 16.44 1.71
N LYS A 32 -11.67 15.45 2.59
CA LYS A 32 -12.27 15.40 3.93
C LYS A 32 -11.93 16.64 4.76
N ASN A 33 -10.68 17.12 4.66
CA ASN A 33 -10.19 18.26 5.41
C ASN A 33 -10.48 19.63 4.75
N ASN A 34 -10.80 19.64 3.45
CA ASN A 34 -11.02 20.85 2.65
C ASN A 34 -12.23 20.64 1.71
N PRO A 35 -13.46 20.55 2.26
CA PRO A 35 -14.65 20.21 1.48
C PRO A 35 -15.01 21.27 0.43
N ASP A 36 -14.55 22.51 0.60
CA ASP A 36 -14.69 23.61 -0.35
C ASP A 36 -13.99 23.33 -1.70
N LEU A 37 -12.96 22.48 -1.71
CA LEU A 37 -12.23 22.13 -2.92
C LEU A 37 -12.97 21.14 -3.83
N LEU A 38 -14.04 20.50 -3.32
CA LEU A 38 -14.77 19.44 -4.04
C LEU A 38 -15.50 19.95 -5.27
N ALA A 39 -16.22 21.06 -5.16
CA ALA A 39 -17.07 21.58 -6.24
C ALA A 39 -16.26 21.83 -7.52
N ASP A 40 -15.22 22.65 -7.39
CA ASP A 40 -14.32 22.98 -8.51
C ASP A 40 -13.65 21.74 -9.12
N PHE A 41 -13.30 20.76 -8.28
CA PHE A 41 -12.67 19.51 -8.71
C PHE A 41 -13.63 18.59 -9.49
N ILE A 42 -14.90 18.56 -9.11
CA ILE A 42 -15.93 17.75 -9.77
C ILE A 42 -16.35 18.39 -11.09
N ASP A 43 -16.53 19.72 -11.10
CA ASP A 43 -17.07 20.46 -12.24
C ASP A 43 -16.10 20.53 -13.43
N ASN A 44 -14.79 20.43 -13.18
CA ASN A 44 -13.76 20.57 -14.22
C ASN A 44 -12.98 19.28 -14.47
N PRO A 45 -13.57 18.26 -15.12
CA PRO A 45 -12.96 16.95 -15.14
C PRO A 45 -11.62 16.84 -15.87
N ARG A 46 -11.35 17.77 -16.78
CA ARG A 46 -10.15 17.79 -17.62
C ARG A 46 -8.93 18.43 -16.96
N ARG A 47 -9.10 19.07 -15.80
CA ARG A 47 -8.02 19.81 -15.14
C ARG A 47 -8.12 19.69 -13.63
N VAL A 48 -6.98 19.50 -12.99
CA VAL A 48 -6.86 19.59 -11.54
C VAL A 48 -6.90 21.08 -11.14
N PRO A 49 -7.86 21.54 -10.30
CA PRO A 49 -7.91 22.93 -9.86
C PRO A 49 -6.63 23.33 -9.12
N ASN A 50 -6.16 24.56 -9.34
CA ASN A 50 -4.90 25.03 -8.77
C ASN A 50 -4.91 25.01 -7.23
N ALA A 51 -6.05 25.31 -6.60
CA ALA A 51 -6.20 25.30 -5.14
C ALA A 51 -5.97 23.89 -4.57
N PHE A 52 -6.64 22.88 -5.13
CA PHE A 52 -6.43 21.49 -4.76
C PHE A 52 -5.00 21.02 -5.08
N HIS A 53 -4.46 21.38 -6.24
CA HIS A 53 -3.09 21.01 -6.62
C HIS A 53 -2.05 21.50 -5.61
N ARG A 54 -2.18 22.72 -5.08
CA ARG A 54 -1.26 23.25 -4.06
C ARG A 54 -1.24 22.40 -2.79
N VAL A 55 -2.40 21.94 -2.33
CA VAL A 55 -2.48 21.04 -1.17
C VAL A 55 -1.90 19.67 -1.52
N ARG A 56 -2.24 19.13 -2.70
CA ARG A 56 -1.79 17.83 -3.18
C ARG A 56 -0.27 17.68 -3.22
N VAL A 57 0.44 18.73 -3.61
CA VAL A 57 1.91 18.75 -3.66
C VAL A 57 2.53 18.48 -2.28
N THR A 58 1.91 18.93 -1.19
CA THR A 58 2.41 18.66 0.17
C THR A 58 2.28 17.18 0.56
N TYR A 59 1.35 16.45 -0.04
CA TYR A 59 1.20 15.01 0.15
C TYR A 59 2.15 14.19 -0.71
N TRP A 60 2.65 14.74 -1.82
CA TRP A 60 3.63 14.04 -2.68
C TRP A 60 4.97 13.80 -1.97
N GLU A 61 5.31 14.64 -1.00
CA GLU A 61 6.51 14.49 -0.18
C GLU A 61 6.34 13.40 0.90
N LYS A 62 5.11 12.96 1.18
CA LYS A 62 4.82 11.97 2.22
C LYS A 62 5.10 10.55 1.71
N GLN A 63 5.74 9.75 2.56
CA GLN A 63 5.87 8.30 2.39
C GLN A 63 4.52 7.59 2.63
N PHE A 64 4.41 6.30 2.27
CA PHE A 64 3.16 5.55 2.48
C PHE A 64 2.70 5.59 3.94
N GLY A 65 3.62 5.38 4.88
CA GLY A 65 3.31 5.20 6.29
C GLY A 65 2.50 6.36 6.87
N PRO A 66 2.96 7.62 6.74
CA PRO A 66 2.19 8.79 7.11
C PRO A 66 0.82 8.89 6.42
N VAL A 67 0.75 8.72 5.10
CA VAL A 67 -0.52 8.81 4.35
C VAL A 67 -1.52 7.76 4.83
N LYS A 68 -1.05 6.53 5.04
CA LYS A 68 -1.84 5.41 5.57
C LYS A 68 -2.42 5.74 6.95
N SER A 69 -1.59 6.27 7.85
CA SER A 69 -2.02 6.63 9.20
C SER A 69 -3.07 7.75 9.17
N GLU A 70 -2.80 8.83 8.42
CA GLU A 70 -3.74 9.94 8.26
C GLU A 70 -5.06 9.49 7.64
N PHE A 71 -5.02 8.62 6.65
CA PHE A 71 -6.23 8.05 6.03
C PHE A 71 -7.04 7.23 7.03
N LYS A 72 -6.40 6.33 7.78
CA LYS A 72 -7.08 5.50 8.80
C LYS A 72 -7.68 6.36 9.91
N GLU A 73 -7.04 7.46 10.28
CA GLU A 73 -7.55 8.41 11.27
C GLU A 73 -8.72 9.24 10.75
N ALA A 74 -8.58 9.84 9.55
CA ALA A 74 -9.60 10.70 8.94
C ALA A 74 -10.93 9.98 8.65
N PHE A 75 -10.89 8.66 8.48
CA PHE A 75 -12.04 7.82 8.14
C PHE A 75 -12.28 6.69 9.15
N ALA A 76 -11.79 6.85 10.39
CA ALA A 76 -11.88 5.82 11.43
C ALA A 76 -13.33 5.40 11.75
N ASP A 77 -14.29 6.31 11.55
CA ASP A 77 -15.72 6.18 11.79
C ASP A 77 -16.45 5.34 10.72
N ILE A 78 -15.91 5.27 9.51
CA ILE A 78 -16.53 4.54 8.38
C ILE A 78 -15.76 3.30 7.96
N LEU A 79 -14.48 3.18 8.34
CA LEU A 79 -13.63 2.03 8.04
C LEU A 79 -13.93 0.88 9.00
N THR A 80 -14.19 -0.31 8.44
CA THR A 80 -14.28 -1.55 9.21
C THR A 80 -12.89 -2.01 9.65
N ASP A 81 -12.84 -2.93 10.61
CA ASP A 81 -11.56 -3.50 11.05
C ASP A 81 -10.88 -4.30 9.94
N GLU A 82 -11.64 -5.00 9.10
CA GLU A 82 -11.12 -5.71 7.92
C GLU A 82 -10.47 -4.75 6.92
N GLU A 83 -11.09 -3.61 6.63
CA GLU A 83 -10.49 -2.62 5.73
C GLU A 83 -9.24 -1.97 6.32
N LYS A 84 -9.21 -1.77 7.64
CA LYS A 84 -8.01 -1.28 8.35
C LYS A 84 -6.86 -2.30 8.29
N ILE A 85 -7.18 -3.60 8.24
CA ILE A 85 -6.22 -4.69 8.04
C ILE A 85 -5.72 -4.69 6.60
N ASP A 86 -6.62 -4.67 5.60
CA ASP A 86 -6.27 -4.62 4.17
C ASP A 86 -5.30 -3.46 3.88
N ILE A 87 -5.56 -2.26 4.42
CA ILE A 87 -4.68 -1.10 4.28
C ILE A 87 -3.29 -1.33 4.90
N GLU A 88 -3.21 -2.06 6.03
CA GLU A 88 -1.94 -2.42 6.67
C GLU A 88 -1.17 -3.47 5.85
N GLU A 89 -1.87 -4.47 5.31
CA GLU A 89 -1.30 -5.47 4.42
C GLU A 89 -0.74 -4.84 3.15
N LEU A 90 -1.45 -3.86 2.56
CA LEU A 90 -0.97 -3.11 1.40
C LEU A 90 0.33 -2.37 1.70
N TYR A 91 0.43 -1.76 2.88
CA TYR A 91 1.65 -1.10 3.34
C TYR A 91 2.81 -2.09 3.49
N HIS A 92 2.56 -3.26 4.09
CA HIS A 92 3.58 -4.30 4.24
C HIS A 92 4.03 -4.86 2.90
N LEU A 93 3.10 -5.11 1.97
CA LEU A 93 3.39 -5.55 0.61
C LEU A 93 4.25 -4.53 -0.14
N ARG A 94 3.87 -3.24 -0.09
CA ARG A 94 4.66 -2.16 -0.69
C ARG A 94 6.08 -2.13 -0.12
N ASN A 95 6.21 -2.09 1.20
CA ASN A 95 7.51 -1.99 1.85
C ASN A 95 8.40 -3.20 1.56
N MET A 96 7.80 -4.40 1.55
CA MET A 96 8.49 -5.64 1.20
C MET A 96 9.10 -5.56 -0.20
N ILE A 97 8.36 -5.05 -1.19
CA ILE A 97 8.87 -4.86 -2.56
C ILE A 97 9.90 -3.72 -2.62
N ALA A 98 9.63 -2.59 -1.96
CA ALA A 98 10.49 -1.40 -1.98
C ALA A 98 11.91 -1.65 -1.45
N HIS A 99 12.03 -2.57 -0.47
CA HIS A 99 13.27 -2.89 0.21
C HIS A 99 13.76 -4.30 -0.14
N ALA A 100 13.25 -4.89 -1.22
CA ALA A 100 13.68 -6.19 -1.68
C ALA A 100 15.09 -6.14 -2.27
N HIS A 101 15.91 -7.12 -1.91
CA HIS A 101 17.15 -7.43 -2.61
C HIS A 101 16.85 -8.23 -3.88
N VAL A 102 17.14 -7.64 -5.03
CA VAL A 102 16.93 -8.22 -6.36
C VAL A 102 18.23 -8.86 -6.85
N SER A 103 18.15 -10.05 -7.44
CA SER A 103 19.27 -10.71 -8.10
C SER A 103 18.81 -11.33 -9.41
N VAL A 104 19.55 -11.10 -10.49
CA VAL A 104 19.25 -11.65 -11.82
C VAL A 104 19.43 -13.18 -11.86
N GLY A 105 20.24 -13.74 -10.95
CA GLY A 105 20.49 -15.18 -10.87
C GLY A 105 19.49 -15.98 -10.04
N ARG A 106 18.36 -15.38 -9.62
CA ARG A 106 17.34 -16.04 -8.78
C ARG A 106 15.94 -15.72 -9.29
N ASP A 107 15.05 -16.70 -9.19
CA ASP A 107 13.64 -16.55 -9.57
C ASP A 107 12.81 -15.77 -8.53
N TYR A 108 13.40 -15.38 -7.40
CA TYR A 108 12.73 -14.70 -6.29
C TYR A 108 13.55 -13.50 -5.80
N MET A 109 12.87 -12.51 -5.22
CA MET A 109 13.54 -11.43 -4.48
C MET A 109 13.58 -11.77 -2.99
N LEU A 110 14.50 -11.15 -2.25
CA LEU A 110 14.63 -11.38 -0.82
C LEU A 110 14.28 -10.13 -0.05
N TYR A 111 13.49 -10.27 1.00
CA TYR A 111 13.20 -9.17 1.91
C TYR A 111 13.47 -9.59 3.35
N ARG A 112 14.15 -8.70 4.08
CA ARG A 112 14.34 -8.81 5.51
C ARG A 112 13.40 -7.81 6.19
N PRO A 113 12.42 -8.26 6.98
CA PRO A 113 11.53 -7.36 7.71
C PRO A 113 12.30 -6.38 8.60
N PHE A 114 11.97 -5.10 8.50
CA PHE A 114 12.51 -4.08 9.40
C PHE A 114 11.89 -4.17 10.81
N GLY A 115 12.75 -4.15 11.82
CA GLY A 115 12.36 -4.22 13.24
C GLY A 115 13.47 -4.69 14.19
N GLY A 116 14.55 -5.27 13.65
CA GLY A 116 15.66 -5.81 14.45
C GLY A 116 15.22 -6.93 15.39
N GLU A 117 16.13 -7.35 16.27
CA GLU A 117 15.93 -8.43 17.24
C GLU A 117 14.62 -8.29 18.03
N ARG A 118 14.15 -7.06 18.29
CA ARG A 118 12.98 -6.81 19.14
C ARG A 118 11.65 -7.25 18.50
N ARG A 119 11.54 -7.14 17.18
CA ARG A 119 10.33 -7.57 16.44
C ARG A 119 10.41 -9.06 16.07
N GLU A 120 11.62 -9.57 15.85
CA GLU A 120 11.92 -11.00 15.77
C GLU A 120 11.58 -11.72 17.09
N GLN A 121 12.05 -11.19 18.23
CA GLN A 121 11.79 -11.77 19.55
C GLN A 121 10.31 -11.82 19.88
N LYS A 122 9.55 -10.77 19.55
CA LYS A 122 8.11 -10.76 19.74
C LYS A 122 7.41 -11.88 18.95
N LEU A 123 7.86 -12.16 17.72
CA LEU A 123 7.32 -13.25 16.90
C LEU A 123 7.73 -14.64 17.45
N ILE A 124 8.94 -14.75 17.98
CA ILE A 124 9.43 -15.96 18.67
C ILE A 124 8.56 -16.26 19.89
N ASP A 125 8.28 -15.24 20.71
CA ASP A 125 7.49 -15.37 21.93
C ASP A 125 6.01 -15.67 21.63
N ASP A 126 5.40 -14.94 20.68
CA ASP A 126 3.96 -15.09 20.32
C ASP A 126 3.65 -16.44 19.66
N LEU A 127 4.63 -17.04 18.96
CA LEU A 127 4.47 -18.30 18.22
C LEU A 127 5.21 -19.49 18.85
N GLN A 128 5.80 -19.30 20.03
CA GLN A 128 6.60 -20.30 20.76
C GLN A 128 7.71 -20.95 19.92
N LEU A 129 8.35 -20.16 19.06
CA LEU A 129 9.44 -20.64 18.21
C LEU A 129 10.69 -20.82 19.08
N LYS A 130 11.49 -21.87 18.83
CA LYS A 130 12.78 -22.02 19.51
C LYS A 130 13.85 -21.31 18.68
N PRO A 131 14.59 -20.33 19.24
CA PRO A 131 15.74 -19.77 18.57
C PRO A 131 16.75 -20.88 18.24
N ILE A 132 17.41 -20.76 17.10
CA ILE A 132 18.53 -21.62 16.72
C ILE A 132 19.81 -20.85 17.03
N ASP A 133 20.81 -21.49 17.63
CA ASP A 133 22.04 -20.84 18.14
C ASP A 133 22.89 -20.11 17.08
N ASP A 134 22.63 -20.36 15.79
CA ASP A 134 23.34 -19.70 14.69
C ASP A 134 22.57 -18.46 14.20
N GLN A 135 22.94 -17.28 14.71
CA GLN A 135 22.39 -15.98 14.30
C GLN A 135 22.73 -15.58 12.84
N SER A 136 23.39 -16.44 12.07
CA SER A 136 23.72 -16.20 10.67
C SER A 136 22.56 -16.46 9.69
N ASP A 137 21.42 -16.98 10.16
CA ASP A 137 20.23 -17.21 9.32
C ASP A 137 19.07 -16.28 9.71
N PRO A 138 19.16 -14.96 9.40
CA PRO A 138 18.08 -14.03 9.66
C PRO A 138 16.81 -14.46 8.91
N MET A 139 15.63 -14.16 9.44
CA MET A 139 14.39 -14.47 8.76
C MET A 139 14.29 -13.70 7.43
N ILE A 140 14.60 -14.40 6.33
CA ILE A 140 14.57 -13.87 4.97
C ILE A 140 13.31 -14.39 4.28
N LEU A 141 12.43 -13.46 3.89
CA LEU A 141 11.24 -13.79 3.11
C LEU A 141 11.57 -13.83 1.62
N LYS A 142 11.10 -14.87 0.94
CA LYS A 142 11.14 -14.96 -0.52
C LYS A 142 9.91 -14.31 -1.12
N ILE A 143 10.12 -13.40 -2.06
CA ILE A 143 9.06 -12.76 -2.85
C ILE A 143 9.00 -13.45 -4.20
N GLU A 144 7.98 -14.30 -4.36
CA GLU A 144 7.74 -15.18 -5.51
C GLU A 144 6.47 -14.76 -6.27
N LEU A 145 6.39 -13.50 -6.69
CA LEU A 145 5.26 -12.96 -7.47
C LEU A 145 5.17 -13.53 -8.90
N TRP A 146 6.14 -14.32 -9.36
CA TRP A 146 5.97 -15.12 -10.58
C TRP A 146 4.93 -16.25 -10.40
N ARG A 147 4.69 -16.68 -9.16
CA ARG A 147 3.65 -17.65 -8.79
C ARG A 147 2.28 -17.00 -8.87
N GLU A 148 1.38 -17.63 -9.59
CA GLU A 148 0.07 -17.05 -9.93
C GLU A 148 -0.81 -16.82 -8.72
N ASP A 149 -0.80 -17.73 -7.74
CA ASP A 149 -1.53 -17.58 -6.48
C ASP A 149 -1.07 -16.36 -5.68
N ARG A 150 0.25 -16.12 -5.61
CA ARG A 150 0.83 -15.00 -4.87
C ARG A 150 0.53 -13.67 -5.54
N PHE A 151 0.68 -13.60 -6.86
CA PHE A 151 0.33 -12.41 -7.63
C PHE A 151 -1.18 -12.12 -7.58
N LYS A 152 -2.00 -13.16 -7.69
CA LYS A 152 -3.45 -13.04 -7.57
C LYS A 152 -3.86 -12.50 -6.20
N ASN A 153 -3.32 -13.03 -5.10
CA ASN A 153 -3.64 -12.54 -3.77
C ASN A 153 -3.29 -11.05 -3.58
N ALA A 154 -2.12 -10.63 -4.08
CA ALA A 154 -1.73 -9.21 -4.08
C ALA A 154 -2.70 -8.35 -4.93
N SER A 155 -3.10 -8.87 -6.09
CA SER A 155 -4.04 -8.18 -6.99
C SER A 155 -5.45 -8.09 -6.39
N ASP A 156 -5.92 -9.15 -5.74
CA ASP A 156 -7.21 -9.20 -5.05
C ASP A 156 -7.23 -8.20 -3.89
N LEU A 157 -6.14 -8.10 -3.11
CA LEU A 157 -6.00 -7.09 -2.05
C LEU A 157 -6.10 -5.66 -2.61
N ILE A 158 -5.34 -5.36 -3.67
CA ILE A 158 -5.41 -4.07 -4.37
C ILE A 158 -6.84 -3.79 -4.83
N GLN A 159 -7.50 -4.78 -5.45
CA GLN A 159 -8.85 -4.65 -5.95
C GLN A 159 -9.88 -4.42 -4.83
N ARG A 160 -9.77 -5.12 -3.69
CA ARG A 160 -10.66 -4.90 -2.55
C ARG A 160 -10.53 -3.48 -2.00
N ILE A 161 -9.29 -3.04 -1.76
CA ILE A 161 -9.05 -1.68 -1.27
C ILE A 161 -9.62 -0.65 -2.24
N GLU A 162 -9.38 -0.83 -3.52
CA GLU A 162 -9.81 0.12 -4.53
C GLU A 162 -11.33 0.12 -4.73
N GLN A 163 -11.95 -1.04 -5.01
CA GLN A 163 -13.37 -1.12 -5.38
C GLN A 163 -14.32 -1.06 -4.20
N ILE A 164 -13.87 -1.44 -2.99
CA ILE A 164 -14.69 -1.52 -1.79
C ILE A 164 -14.35 -0.36 -0.88
N THR A 165 -13.12 -0.30 -0.37
CA THR A 165 -12.73 0.68 0.65
C THR A 165 -12.71 2.10 0.10
N LEU A 166 -11.91 2.38 -0.94
CA LEU A 166 -11.74 3.73 -1.48
C LEU A 166 -13.02 4.22 -2.16
N LYS A 167 -13.76 3.32 -2.83
CA LYS A 167 -15.09 3.65 -3.36
C LYS A 167 -16.04 4.14 -2.27
N LYS A 168 -16.18 3.38 -1.17
CA LYS A 168 -17.04 3.75 -0.05
C LYS A 168 -16.60 5.07 0.58
N VAL A 169 -15.30 5.27 0.78
CA VAL A 169 -14.76 6.51 1.35
C VAL A 169 -15.01 7.69 0.40
N ALA A 170 -14.81 7.52 -0.91
CA ALA A 170 -15.10 8.54 -1.91
C ALA A 170 -16.57 8.98 -1.89
N GLU A 171 -17.49 8.02 -1.83
CA GLU A 171 -18.93 8.28 -1.70
C GLU A 171 -19.25 9.05 -0.42
N SER A 172 -18.62 8.71 0.71
CA SER A 172 -18.83 9.42 1.98
C SER A 172 -18.35 10.88 1.97
N VAL A 173 -17.36 11.20 1.13
CA VAL A 173 -16.81 12.54 0.96
C VAL A 173 -17.53 13.31 -0.16
N GLY A 174 -18.36 12.64 -0.96
CA GLY A 174 -19.09 13.25 -2.06
C GLY A 174 -18.28 13.40 -3.36
N VAL A 175 -17.13 12.74 -3.48
CA VAL A 175 -16.34 12.71 -4.71
C VAL A 175 -16.67 11.44 -5.51
N PRO A 176 -17.01 11.53 -6.81
CA PRO A 176 -17.23 10.32 -7.60
C PRO A 176 -15.94 9.50 -7.68
N HIS A 177 -15.98 8.22 -7.29
CA HIS A 177 -14.79 7.36 -7.22
C HIS A 177 -13.93 7.37 -8.51
N ARG A 178 -14.57 7.42 -9.68
CA ARG A 178 -13.91 7.54 -11.00
C ARG A 178 -13.04 8.79 -11.18
N ARG A 179 -13.21 9.83 -10.34
CA ARG A 179 -12.49 11.11 -10.42
C ARG A 179 -11.16 11.08 -9.66
N ILE A 180 -11.02 10.16 -8.70
CA ILE A 180 -9.78 9.97 -7.95
C ILE A 180 -8.94 8.81 -8.50
N ARG A 181 -9.52 7.96 -9.36
CA ARG A 181 -8.79 6.99 -10.20
C ARG A 181 -7.83 7.66 -11.18
#